data_AF-A0A8S8Z6P0-F1
#
_entry.id   AF-A0A8S8Z6P0-F1
#
_cell.length_a   1.000
_cell.length_b   1.000
_cell.length_c   1.000
_cell.angle_alpha   90.00
_cell.angle_beta   90.00
_cell.angle_gamma   90.00
#
_symmetry.space_group_name_H-M   'P 1'
#
loop_
_entity.id
_entity.type
_entity.pdbx_description
1 polymer ?
#
loop_
_entity_poly.entity_id
_entity_poly.type
_entity_poly.pdbx_seq_one_letter_code
_entity_poly.pdbx_strand_id
1 'polypeptide(L)' 'MSLKYHAFQLLPGIGNSKALQMVQLRGVAGWNDFAAVDEACGIDSARLLAERYVKEMEDDAQKPRLLDILVRSEI' A
#
# COMPACT_ATOMS: atom_id res chain seq x y z
N MET A 1 -14.37 -9.52 0.66
CA MET A 1 -13.14 -8.79 0.27
C MET A 1 -12.07 -9.04 1.33
N SER A 2 -10.78 -9.20 0.98
CA SER A 2 -9.72 -9.56 1.95
C SER A 2 -8.93 -8.33 2.46
N LEU A 3 -8.28 -8.44 3.62
CA LEU A 3 -7.40 -7.38 4.15
C LEU A 3 -6.29 -6.99 3.17
N LYS A 4 -5.72 -7.96 2.45
CA LYS A 4 -4.69 -7.73 1.42
C LYS A 4 -5.21 -6.85 0.29
N TYR A 5 -6.43 -7.11 -0.17
CA TYR A 5 -7.07 -6.32 -1.21
C TYR A 5 -7.22 -4.86 -0.78
N HIS A 6 -7.77 -4.63 0.41
CA HIS A 6 -7.95 -3.28 0.93
C HIS A 6 -6.62 -2.57 1.14
N ALA A 7 -5.60 -3.26 1.63
CA ALA A 7 -4.26 -2.68 1.80
C ALA A 7 -3.65 -2.21 0.48
N PHE A 8 -3.86 -2.90 -0.64
CA PHE A 8 -3.36 -2.43 -1.94
C PHE A 8 -4.12 -1.21 -2.48
N GLN A 9 -5.43 -1.09 -2.23
CA GLN A 9 -6.22 0.08 -2.65
C GLN A 9 -5.78 1.38 -1.97
N LEU A 10 -5.06 1.28 -0.85
CA LEU A 10 -4.52 2.42 -0.14
C LEU A 10 -3.38 3.10 -0.90
N LEU A 11 -2.74 2.40 -1.84
CA LEU A 11 -1.68 2.95 -2.67
C LEU A 11 -2.26 3.90 -3.74
N PRO A 12 -1.66 5.09 -3.94
CA PRO A 12 -2.11 6.03 -4.96
C PRO A 12 -2.21 5.39 -6.35
N GLY A 13 -3.33 5.61 -7.05
CA GLY A 13 -3.54 5.10 -8.41
C GLY A 13 -3.87 3.61 -8.50
N ILE A 14 -3.94 2.87 -7.39
CA ILE A 14 -4.32 1.45 -7.38
C ILE A 14 -5.84 1.30 -7.21
N GLY A 15 -6.54 1.13 -8.33
CA GLY A 15 -7.98 0.84 -8.35
C GLY A 15 -8.33 -0.64 -8.09
N ASN A 16 -9.62 -0.94 -8.02
CA ASN A 16 -10.15 -2.28 -7.66
C ASN A 16 -9.56 -3.43 -8.49
N SER A 17 -9.52 -3.30 -9.81
CA SER A 17 -9.00 -4.35 -10.70
C SER A 17 -7.52 -4.63 -10.43
N LYS A 18 -6.72 -3.57 -10.27
CA LYS A 18 -5.30 -3.68 -9.97
C LYS A 18 -5.06 -4.27 -8.59
N ALA A 19 -5.81 -3.85 -7.57
CA ALA A 19 -5.73 -4.42 -6.24
C ALA A 19 -6.04 -5.93 -6.22
N LEU A 20 -7.06 -6.39 -6.97
CA LEU A 20 -7.34 -7.82 -7.12
C LEU A 20 -6.17 -8.56 -7.79
N GLN A 21 -5.61 -8.00 -8.87
CA GLN A 21 -4.44 -8.57 -9.55
C GLN A 21 -3.26 -8.69 -8.58
N MET A 22 -2.98 -7.65 -7.80
CA MET A 22 -1.87 -7.64 -6.84
C MET A 22 -2.06 -8.69 -5.74
N VAL A 23 -3.28 -8.93 -5.26
CA VAL A 23 -3.56 -10.02 -4.30
C VAL A 23 -3.25 -11.38 -4.91
N GLN A 24 -3.61 -11.59 -6.17
CA GLN A 24 -3.34 -12.85 -6.88
C GLN A 24 -1.84 -13.07 -7.07
N LEU A 25 -1.12 -12.05 -7.57
CA LEU A 25 0.33 -12.11 -7.81
C LEU A 25 1.12 -12.29 -6.51
N ARG A 26 0.71 -11.61 -5.42
CA ARG A 26 1.33 -11.77 -4.10
C ARG A 26 1.24 -13.21 -3.60
N GLY A 27 0.11 -13.87 -3.88
CA GLY A 27 -0.21 -15.19 -3.35
C GLY A 27 -0.09 -15.26 -1.81
N VAL A 28 0.28 -16.46 -1.32
CA VAL A 28 0.53 -16.69 0.10
C VAL A 28 1.92 -16.19 0.50
N ALA A 29 2.94 -16.51 -0.30
CA ALA A 29 4.35 -16.25 0.00
C ALA A 29 4.73 -14.76 0.04
N GLY A 30 4.10 -13.90 -0.76
CA GLY A 30 4.50 -12.51 -0.89
C GLY A 30 5.78 -12.34 -1.72
N TRP A 31 6.41 -11.18 -1.57
CA TRP A 31 7.66 -10.81 -2.24
C TRP A 31 8.75 -10.53 -1.20
N ASN A 32 10.00 -10.74 -1.60
CA ASN A 32 11.16 -10.56 -0.72
C ASN A 32 11.81 -9.18 -0.89
N ASP A 33 11.58 -8.50 -2.02
CA ASP A 33 12.14 -7.20 -2.35
C ASP A 33 11.18 -6.40 -3.25
N PHE A 34 11.44 -5.10 -3.35
CA PHE A 34 10.61 -4.19 -4.16
C PHE A 34 10.76 -4.43 -5.66
N ALA A 35 11.91 -4.89 -6.14
CA ALA A 35 12.12 -5.17 -7.56
C ALA A 35 11.15 -6.26 -8.05
N ALA A 36 10.95 -7.32 -7.25
CA ALA A 36 9.98 -8.37 -7.56
C ALA A 36 8.53 -7.87 -7.53
N VAL A 37 8.19 -6.90 -6.67
CA VAL A 37 6.87 -6.26 -6.66
C VAL A 37 6.67 -5.44 -7.93
N ASP A 38 7.67 -4.63 -8.27
CA ASP A 38 7.66 -3.71 -9.40
C ASP A 38 7.54 -4.46 -10.72
N GLU A 39 8.32 -5.54 -10.89
CA GLU A 39 8.27 -6.40 -12.06
C GLU A 39 6.90 -7.11 -12.17
N ALA A 40 6.44 -7.75 -11.09
CA ALA A 40 5.19 -8.51 -11.13
C ALA A 40 3.97 -7.61 -11.36
N CYS A 41 3.97 -6.42 -10.76
CA CYS A 41 2.81 -5.52 -10.76
C CYS A 41 2.92 -4.40 -11.80
N GLY A 42 4.08 -4.16 -12.41
CA GLY A 42 4.30 -3.03 -13.33
C GLY A 42 4.06 -1.68 -12.65
N ILE A 43 4.63 -1.50 -11.45
CA ILE A 43 4.49 -0.28 -10.63
C ILE A 43 5.86 0.13 -10.08
N ASP A 44 5.91 1.28 -9.41
CA ASP A 44 7.03 1.72 -8.57
C ASP A 44 6.55 1.67 -7.11
N SER A 45 6.73 0.52 -6.48
CA SER A 45 6.19 0.21 -5.16
C SER A 45 6.78 1.09 -4.07
N ALA A 46 8.08 1.39 -4.13
CA ALA A 46 8.74 2.26 -3.16
C ALA A 46 8.19 3.70 -3.23
N ARG A 47 8.06 4.26 -4.44
CA ARG A 47 7.44 5.59 -4.61
C ARG A 47 5.99 5.60 -4.14
N LEU A 48 5.19 4.59 -4.49
CA LEU A 48 3.78 4.54 -4.09
C LEU A 48 3.60 4.45 -2.57
N LEU A 49 4.50 3.75 -1.87
CA LEU A 49 4.52 3.72 -0.41
C LEU A 49 4.91 5.07 0.19
N ALA A 50 5.89 5.77 -0.38
CA ALA A 50 6.27 7.11 0.05
C ALA A 50 5.14 8.13 -0.19
N GLU A 51 4.48 8.08 -1.35
CA GLU A 51 3.33 8.93 -1.66
C GLU A 51 2.14 8.64 -0.74
N ARG A 52 1.90 7.36 -0.43
CA ARG A 52 0.92 6.98 0.59
C ARG A 52 1.25 7.64 1.93
N TYR A 53 2.51 7.58 2.35
CA TYR A 53 2.95 8.17 3.60
C TYR A 53 2.74 9.70 3.65
N VAL A 54 3.03 10.41 2.56
CA VAL A 54 2.73 11.85 2.43
C VAL A 54 1.22 12.10 2.53
N LYS A 55 0.39 11.31 1.84
CA LYS A 55 -1.07 11.46 1.92
C LYS A 55 -1.62 11.29 3.33
N GLU A 56 -1.07 10.38 4.13
CA GLU A 56 -1.48 10.24 5.53
C GLU A 56 -1.15 11.51 6.35
N MET A 57 -0.15 12.30 5.95
CA MET A 57 0.18 13.56 6.62
C MET A 57 -0.85 14.65 6.30
N GLU A 58 -1.34 14.66 5.06
CA GLU A 58 -2.31 15.62 4.53
C GLU A 58 -3.76 15.31 4.92
N ASP A 59 -4.11 14.03 5.02
CA ASP A 59 -5.48 13.55 5.26
C ASP A 59 -5.51 12.46 6.36
N ASP A 60 -6.21 12.75 7.45
CA ASP A 60 -6.31 11.89 8.63
C ASP A 60 -7.36 10.77 8.48
N ALA A 61 -8.19 10.81 7.44
CA ALA A 61 -9.24 9.83 7.14
C ALA A 61 -8.71 8.54 6.50
N GLN A 62 -7.50 8.57 5.92
CA GLN A 62 -6.83 7.37 5.44
C GLN A 62 -6.62 6.42 6.61
N LYS A 63 -7.07 5.16 6.56
CA LYS A 63 -6.79 4.18 7.63
C LYS A 63 -6.41 2.82 7.03
N PRO A 64 -5.52 2.03 7.67
CA PRO A 64 -4.68 2.38 8.84
C PRO A 64 -3.58 3.41 8.50
N ARG A 65 -3.00 4.05 9.53
CA ARG A 65 -1.97 5.09 9.41
C ARG A 65 -0.73 4.75 10.20
N LEU A 66 0.42 4.78 9.55
CA LEU A 66 1.70 4.63 10.24
C LEU A 66 2.05 5.89 11.04
N LEU A 67 1.56 7.05 10.60
CA LEU A 67 1.82 8.31 11.28
C LEU A 67 1.31 8.35 12.72
N ASP A 68 0.14 7.77 12.99
CA ASP A 68 -0.42 7.69 14.35
C ASP A 68 0.43 6.83 15.28
N ILE A 69 1.18 5.87 14.71
CA ILE A 69 2.00 4.93 15.47
C ILE A 69 3.42 5.47 15.66
N LEU A 70 3.98 6.14 14.64
CA LEU A 70 5.41 6.45 14.56
C LEU A 70 5.76 7.92 14.77
N VAL A 71 4.85 8.85 14.45
CA VAL A 71 5.17 10.29 14.35
C VAL A 71 4.29 11.14 15.25
N ARG A 72 2.99 10.87 15.27
CA ARG A 72 2.03 11.59 16.10
C ARG A 72 1.92 10.86 17.43
N SER A 73 2.24 11.54 18.53
CA SER A 73 1.92 11.05 19.86
C SER A 73 0.42 11.25 20.08
N GLU A 74 -0.28 10.27 20.64
CA GLU A 74 -1.52 10.55 21.35
C GLU A 74 -1.14 11.48 22.52
N ILE A 75 -1.51 12.76 22.41
CA ILE A 75 -1.46 13.72 23.53
C ILE A 75 -2.88 13.83 24.05
#